data_AF-A0A814S159-F1
#
_entry.id   AF-A0A814S159-F1
#
_cell.length_a   1.000
_cell.length_b   1.000
_cell.length_c   1.000
_cell.angle_alpha   90.00
_cell.angle_beta   90.00
_cell.angle_gamma   90.00
#
_symmetry.space_group_name_H-M   'P 1'
#
loop_
_entity.id
_entity.type
_entity.pdbx_description
1 polymer ?
#
loop_
_entity_poly.entity_id
_entity_poly.type
_entity_poly.pdbx_seq_one_letter_code
_entity_poly.pdbx_strand_id
1 'polypeptide(L)'
;MLSSTNIRSMLGDLYNQSFDSSWCIFSGYLSSVLLGMLYWNFFNQAFYRLIRIVYSQNRRLQSLKLYVILPFIELIIVTPILLSVLIPVNAVIYLPNDHFCNTSSTNIPGVLWAAFVGYMCPLCCISFIYMYITRFINRQGNIQILIIKQRQSRDLLIIRRILIIVNLLLILGIPGVVLTFMFIITGVEHPLLTRITYFPVSVSQMELSVALLFSIPPLKNIVLNLLTTKTVTPVNQVVRGTVQMKTITRT
;
A
#
# COMPACT_ATOMS: atom_id res chain seq x y z
N MET A 1 1.59 -13.95 3.63
CA MET A 1 2.94 -14.13 4.21
C MET A 1 3.02 -13.61 5.64
N LEU A 2 2.54 -12.39 5.93
CA LEU A 2 2.42 -11.90 7.31
C LEU A 2 1.42 -12.71 8.17
N SER A 3 0.32 -13.18 7.58
CA SER A 3 -0.61 -14.10 8.27
C SER A 3 0.07 -15.41 8.66
N SER A 4 0.93 -15.96 7.79
CA SER A 4 1.67 -17.19 8.09
C SER A 4 2.75 -17.01 9.15
N THR A 5 3.38 -15.84 9.25
CA THR A 5 4.36 -15.57 10.33
C THR A 5 3.66 -15.44 11.68
N ASN A 6 2.49 -14.80 11.74
CA ASN A 6 1.71 -14.70 12.97
C ASN A 6 1.22 -16.08 13.45
N ILE A 7 0.73 -16.94 12.53
CA ILE A 7 0.32 -18.30 12.87
C ILE A 7 1.51 -19.12 13.40
N ARG A 8 2.69 -19.01 12.77
CA ARG A 8 3.91 -19.70 13.23
C ARG A 8 4.35 -19.23 14.61
N SER A 9 4.31 -17.93 14.88
CA SER A 9 4.63 -17.37 16.19
C SER A 9 3.67 -17.91 17.27
N MET A 10 2.36 -17.92 17.00
CA MET A 10 1.37 -18.50 17.94
C MET A 10 1.58 -20.00 18.16
N LEU A 11 1.88 -20.77 17.11
CA LEU A 11 2.18 -22.20 17.25
C LEU A 11 3.48 -22.45 18.01
N GLY A 12 4.49 -21.60 17.79
CA GLY A 12 5.74 -21.61 18.53
C GLY A 12 5.52 -21.40 20.02
N ASP A 13 4.76 -20.36 20.39
CA ASP A 13 4.41 -20.05 21.79
C ASP A 13 3.62 -21.19 22.46
N LEU A 14 2.69 -21.82 21.74
CA LEU A 14 1.80 -22.86 22.28
C LEU A 14 2.49 -24.22 22.44
N TYR A 15 3.35 -24.59 21.49
CA TYR A 15 3.93 -25.94 21.42
C TYR A 15 5.45 -25.96 21.64
N ASN A 16 6.08 -24.81 21.88
CA ASN A 16 7.53 -24.64 22.01
C ASN A 16 8.31 -25.25 20.83
N GLN A 17 7.77 -25.14 19.62
CA GLN A 17 8.34 -25.74 18.42
C GLN A 17 9.30 -24.76 17.73
N SER A 18 10.50 -25.24 17.38
CA SER A 18 11.47 -24.48 16.60
C SER A 18 11.20 -24.61 15.10
N PHE A 19 11.13 -23.49 14.38
CA PHE A 19 10.96 -23.46 12.91
C PHE A 19 12.25 -23.09 12.16
N ASP A 20 13.41 -23.31 12.77
CA ASP A 20 14.70 -23.00 12.18
C ASP A 20 14.96 -23.88 10.94
N SER A 21 14.88 -23.26 9.77
CA SER A 21 14.97 -23.93 8.48
C SER A 21 15.41 -22.93 7.42
N SER A 22 16.08 -23.40 6.37
CA SER A 22 16.46 -22.54 5.23
C SER A 22 15.25 -21.86 4.59
N TRP A 23 14.09 -22.53 4.63
CA TRP A 23 12.82 -21.96 4.16
C TRP A 23 12.34 -20.78 5.03
N CYS A 24 12.58 -20.83 6.35
CA CYS A 24 12.29 -19.71 7.24
C CYS A 24 13.16 -18.49 6.90
N ILE A 25 14.47 -18.68 6.72
CA ILE A 25 15.40 -17.61 6.34
C ILE A 25 15.01 -17.00 4.99
N PHE A 26 14.76 -17.84 3.98
CA PHE A 26 14.28 -17.39 2.67
C PHE A 26 12.96 -16.61 2.78
N SER A 27 12.02 -17.09 3.59
CA SER A 27 10.77 -16.41 3.89
C SER A 27 10.98 -15.04 4.55
N GLY A 28 11.98 -14.91 5.42
CA GLY A 28 12.34 -13.63 6.03
C GLY A 28 12.84 -12.62 4.98
N TYR A 29 13.79 -13.01 4.12
CA TYR A 29 14.25 -12.14 3.02
C TYR A 29 13.12 -11.76 2.06
N LEU A 30 12.28 -12.72 1.67
CA LEU A 30 11.14 -12.47 0.81
C LEU A 30 10.14 -11.50 1.45
N SER A 31 9.90 -11.63 2.76
CA SER A 31 9.02 -10.72 3.49
C SER A 31 9.57 -9.28 3.51
N SER A 32 10.88 -9.11 3.73
CA SER A 32 11.53 -7.80 3.68
C SER A 32 11.46 -7.18 2.28
N VAL A 33 11.68 -7.97 1.23
CA VAL A 33 11.54 -7.51 -0.17
C VAL A 33 10.10 -7.11 -0.48
N LEU A 34 9.11 -7.93 -0.14
CA LEU A 34 7.70 -7.63 -0.38
C LEU A 34 7.25 -6.36 0.36
N LEU A 35 7.72 -6.17 1.60
CA LEU A 35 7.44 -4.97 2.37
C LEU A 35 8.06 -3.73 1.73
N GLY A 36 9.33 -3.80 1.30
CA GLY A 36 9.98 -2.71 0.57
C GLY A 36 9.26 -2.37 -0.74
N MET A 37 8.92 -3.39 -1.54
CA MET A 37 8.17 -3.24 -2.79
C MET A 37 6.81 -2.57 -2.56
N LEU A 38 6.16 -2.80 -1.42
CA LEU A 38 4.89 -2.13 -1.12
C LEU A 38 5.05 -0.60 -1.01
N TYR A 39 6.11 -0.12 -0.35
CA TYR A 39 6.39 1.31 -0.25
C TYR A 39 6.80 1.93 -1.58
N TRP A 40 7.63 1.24 -2.36
CA TRP A 40 8.05 1.70 -3.68
C TRP A 40 6.88 1.71 -4.69
N ASN A 41 5.91 0.80 -4.56
CA ASN A 41 4.65 0.89 -5.30
C ASN A 41 3.86 2.17 -5.00
N PHE A 42 3.87 2.70 -3.77
CA PHE A 42 3.27 4.01 -3.49
C PHE A 42 4.02 5.16 -4.13
N PHE A 43 5.34 5.08 -4.13
CA PHE A 43 6.16 6.04 -4.84
C PHE A 43 5.78 6.05 -6.33
N ASN A 44 5.68 4.90 -6.97
CA ASN A 44 5.23 4.79 -8.36
C ASN A 44 3.83 5.38 -8.56
N GLN A 45 2.88 5.10 -7.67
CA GLN A 45 1.54 5.72 -7.72
C GLN A 45 1.59 7.25 -7.61
N ALA A 46 2.42 7.81 -6.73
CA ALA A 46 2.62 9.25 -6.61
C ALA A 46 3.28 9.83 -7.87
N PHE A 47 4.27 9.15 -8.41
CA PHE A 47 4.97 9.54 -9.64
C PHE A 47 4.04 9.56 -10.86
N TYR A 48 3.16 8.57 -11.01
CA TYR A 48 2.15 8.60 -12.07
C TYR A 48 1.19 9.79 -11.96
N ARG A 49 0.79 10.14 -10.73
CA ARG A 49 -0.05 11.32 -10.49
C ARG A 49 0.68 12.60 -10.86
N LEU A 50 1.97 12.69 -10.53
CA LEU A 50 2.81 13.80 -10.96
C LEU A 50 2.80 13.93 -12.48
N ILE A 51 3.08 12.84 -13.21
CA ILE A 51 3.05 12.84 -14.68
C ILE A 51 1.71 13.30 -15.22
N ARG A 52 0.60 12.75 -14.70
CA ARG A 52 -0.75 13.06 -15.18
C ARG A 52 -1.16 14.52 -14.91
N ILE A 53 -0.81 15.07 -13.75
CA ILE A 53 -1.22 16.43 -13.34
C ILE A 53 -0.33 17.48 -13.99
N VAL A 54 0.99 17.30 -13.92
CA VAL A 54 1.98 18.30 -14.34
C VAL A 54 2.23 18.22 -15.84
N TYR A 55 2.35 17.02 -16.39
CA TYR A 55 2.66 16.77 -17.80
C TYR A 55 1.42 16.28 -18.56
N SER A 56 0.28 16.95 -18.32
CA SER A 56 -1.02 16.60 -18.91
C SER A 56 -1.02 16.61 -20.44
N GLN A 57 -0.18 17.43 -21.06
CA GLN A 57 -0.07 17.58 -22.52
C GLN A 57 0.75 16.48 -23.20
N ASN A 58 1.66 15.80 -22.49
CA ASN A 58 2.60 14.86 -23.11
C ASN A 58 2.04 13.43 -23.12
N ARG A 59 1.37 13.06 -24.24
CA ARG A 59 0.71 11.75 -24.41
C ARG A 59 1.66 10.55 -24.26
N ARG A 60 2.96 10.70 -24.59
CA ARG A 60 3.93 9.59 -24.50
C ARG A 60 4.14 9.13 -23.06
N LEU A 61 4.21 10.09 -22.13
CA LEU A 61 4.40 9.83 -20.70
C LEU A 61 3.15 9.21 -20.04
N GLN A 62 1.97 9.40 -20.63
CA GLN A 62 0.71 8.84 -20.13
C GLN A 62 0.37 7.47 -20.73
N SER A 63 1.32 6.83 -21.41
CA SER A 63 1.08 5.53 -22.03
C SER A 63 0.87 4.43 -20.98
N LEU A 64 -0.11 3.54 -21.22
CA LEU A 64 -0.35 2.38 -20.37
C LEU A 64 0.87 1.44 -20.31
N LYS A 65 1.70 1.44 -21.37
CA LYS A 65 2.97 0.71 -21.40
C LYS A 65 3.90 1.13 -20.28
N LEU A 66 4.03 2.44 -20.03
CA LEU A 66 4.87 2.96 -18.94
C LEU A 66 4.30 2.58 -17.56
N TYR A 67 2.98 2.45 -17.44
CA TYR A 67 2.34 1.96 -16.22
C TYR A 67 2.67 0.49 -15.91
N VAL A 68 2.69 -0.36 -16.93
CA VAL A 68 2.99 -1.79 -16.78
C VAL A 68 4.49 -2.00 -16.58
N ILE A 69 5.36 -1.24 -17.25
CA ILE A 69 6.81 -1.44 -17.22
C ILE A 69 7.45 -0.99 -15.90
N LEU A 70 6.99 0.11 -15.29
CA LEU A 70 7.65 0.69 -14.11
C LEU A 70 7.70 -0.26 -12.89
N PRO A 71 6.65 -1.02 -12.54
CA PRO A 71 6.72 -1.99 -11.45
C PRO A 71 7.72 -3.12 -11.71
N PHE A 72 7.92 -3.53 -12.96
CA PHE A 72 8.96 -4.52 -13.29
C PHE A 72 10.36 -3.91 -13.17
N ILE A 73 10.54 -2.66 -13.61
CA ILE A 73 11.81 -1.94 -13.41
C ILE A 73 12.09 -1.79 -11.91
N GLU A 74 11.08 -1.41 -11.14
CA GLU A 74 11.17 -1.32 -9.68
C GLU A 74 11.59 -2.67 -9.09
N LEU A 75 10.95 -3.77 -9.47
CA LEU A 75 11.30 -5.10 -8.98
C LEU A 75 12.76 -5.45 -9.25
N ILE A 76 13.25 -5.17 -10.48
CA ILE A 76 14.63 -5.47 -10.91
C ILE A 76 15.65 -4.57 -10.21
N ILE A 77 15.30 -3.34 -9.85
CA ILE A 77 16.23 -2.36 -9.25
C ILE A 77 16.18 -2.43 -7.72
N VAL A 78 14.98 -2.37 -7.13
CA VAL A 78 14.78 -2.28 -5.68
C VAL A 78 15.18 -3.59 -5.00
N THR A 79 14.87 -4.74 -5.59
CA THR A 79 15.17 -6.04 -4.97
C THR A 79 16.68 -6.24 -4.76
N PRO A 80 17.55 -6.06 -5.77
CA PRO A 80 18.99 -6.15 -5.56
C PRO A 80 19.54 -5.08 -4.61
N ILE A 81 19.05 -3.84 -4.67
CA ILE A 81 19.48 -2.78 -3.75
C ILE A 81 19.15 -3.16 -2.31
N LEU A 82 17.94 -3.64 -2.04
CA LEU A 82 17.57 -4.07 -0.69
C LEU A 82 18.42 -5.27 -0.24
N LEU A 83 18.57 -6.28 -1.10
CA LEU A 83 19.31 -7.52 -0.77
C LEU A 83 20.84 -7.34 -0.70
N SER A 84 21.40 -6.30 -1.33
CA SER A 84 22.85 -6.07 -1.42
C SER A 84 23.55 -5.98 -0.07
N VAL A 85 22.87 -5.44 0.95
CA VAL A 85 23.41 -5.36 2.32
C VAL A 85 22.84 -6.49 3.18
N LEU A 86 21.59 -6.88 2.95
CA LEU A 86 20.89 -7.86 3.79
C LEU A 86 21.52 -9.25 3.73
N ILE A 87 21.93 -9.70 2.54
CA ILE A 87 22.52 -11.04 2.35
C ILE A 87 23.95 -11.11 2.94
N PRO A 88 24.90 -10.20 2.60
CA PRO A 88 26.28 -10.35 3.06
C PRO A 88 26.44 -10.27 4.58
N VAL A 89 25.59 -9.50 5.26
CA VAL A 89 25.64 -9.37 6.73
C VAL A 89 24.84 -10.45 7.47
N ASN A 90 24.26 -11.42 6.75
CA ASN A 90 23.32 -12.41 7.29
C ASN A 90 22.26 -11.75 8.18
N ALA A 91 21.66 -10.67 7.66
CA ALA A 91 20.79 -9.81 8.45
C ALA A 91 19.61 -10.60 9.03
N VAL A 92 19.06 -11.53 8.24
CA VAL A 92 17.90 -12.35 8.57
C VAL A 92 18.34 -13.62 9.27
N ILE A 93 17.93 -13.78 10.53
CA ILE A 93 18.19 -14.96 11.36
C ILE A 93 16.87 -15.48 11.97
N TYR A 94 16.88 -16.72 12.46
CA TYR A 94 15.81 -17.24 13.27
C TYR A 94 15.83 -16.60 14.67
N LEU A 95 14.74 -15.97 15.08
CA LEU A 95 14.60 -15.41 16.43
C LEU A 95 13.93 -16.44 17.34
N PRO A 96 14.64 -17.03 18.31
CA PRO A 96 14.12 -18.12 19.13
C PRO A 96 12.97 -17.68 20.04
N ASN A 97 12.98 -16.42 20.51
CA ASN A 97 11.93 -15.87 21.38
C ASN A 97 10.60 -15.61 20.65
N ASP A 98 10.64 -15.55 19.32
CA ASP A 98 9.53 -15.11 18.48
C ASP A 98 9.04 -16.21 17.52
N HIS A 99 9.83 -17.28 17.36
CA HIS A 99 9.56 -18.44 16.50
C HIS A 99 9.39 -18.13 15.00
N PHE A 100 10.04 -17.08 14.49
CA PHE A 100 10.13 -16.79 13.04
C PHE A 100 11.47 -16.20 12.64
N CYS A 101 11.72 -16.11 11.33
CA CYS A 101 12.93 -15.52 10.78
C CYS A 101 12.68 -14.10 10.32
N ASN A 102 13.51 -13.18 10.79
CA ASN A 102 13.48 -11.78 10.43
C ASN A 102 14.87 -11.17 10.60
N THR A 103 15.04 -9.93 10.13
CA THR A 103 16.21 -9.12 10.42
C THR A 103 16.39 -8.98 11.93
N SER A 104 17.51 -9.47 12.45
CA SER A 104 17.86 -9.31 13.87
C SER A 104 18.01 -7.84 14.21
N SER A 105 17.46 -7.39 15.34
CA SER A 105 17.69 -6.03 15.84
C SER A 105 19.17 -5.78 16.14
N THR A 106 19.91 -6.83 16.51
CA THR A 106 21.35 -6.78 16.76
C THR A 106 22.16 -6.42 15.50
N ASN A 107 21.64 -6.70 14.30
CA ASN A 107 22.28 -6.41 13.02
C ASN A 107 21.99 -4.97 12.60
N ILE A 108 22.53 -3.99 13.34
CA ILE A 108 22.31 -2.55 13.15
C ILE A 108 22.46 -2.12 11.67
N PRO A 109 23.51 -2.53 10.92
CA PRO A 109 23.65 -2.12 9.52
C PRO A 109 22.50 -2.62 8.63
N GLY A 110 22.05 -3.86 8.85
CA GLY A 110 20.94 -4.46 8.11
C GLY A 110 19.61 -3.76 8.43
N VAL A 111 19.37 -3.44 9.71
CA VAL A 111 18.18 -2.71 10.16
C VAL A 111 18.17 -1.30 9.58
N LEU A 112 19.27 -0.55 9.70
CA LEU A 112 19.36 0.82 9.18
C LEU A 112 19.21 0.85 7.65
N TRP A 113 19.81 -0.11 6.94
CA TRP A 113 19.67 -0.22 5.49
C TRP A 113 18.23 -0.53 5.07
N ALA A 114 17.60 -1.52 5.71
CA ALA A 114 16.21 -1.88 5.44
C ALA A 114 15.27 -0.71 5.75
N ALA A 115 15.46 -0.01 6.88
CA ALA A 115 14.68 1.16 7.24
C ALA A 115 14.90 2.33 6.25
N PHE A 116 16.14 2.54 5.81
CA PHE A 116 16.43 3.62 4.87
C PHE A 116 15.85 3.36 3.48
N VAL A 117 16.20 2.23 2.87
CA VAL A 117 15.80 1.88 1.49
C VAL A 117 14.33 1.45 1.41
N GLY A 118 13.88 0.67 2.38
CA GLY A 118 12.52 0.11 2.39
C GLY A 118 11.45 1.07 2.88
N TYR A 119 11.79 2.08 3.68
CA TYR A 119 10.81 2.95 4.33
C TYR A 119 11.09 4.45 4.13
N MET A 120 12.23 4.97 4.63
CA MET A 120 12.49 6.42 4.65
C MET A 120 12.62 7.02 3.25
N CYS A 121 13.40 6.39 2.37
CA CYS A 121 13.63 6.85 1.00
C CYS A 121 12.31 6.98 0.20
N PRO A 122 11.48 5.93 0.05
CA PRO A 122 10.22 6.05 -0.69
C PRO A 122 9.26 7.08 -0.06
N LEU A 123 9.19 7.18 1.27
CA LEU A 123 8.34 8.16 1.95
C LEU A 123 8.78 9.61 1.71
N CYS A 124 10.09 9.88 1.75
CA CYS A 124 10.65 11.18 1.40
C CYS A 124 10.34 11.54 -0.06
N CYS A 125 10.52 10.61 -0.98
CA CYS A 125 10.21 10.81 -2.40
C CYS A 125 8.71 11.08 -2.62
N ILE A 126 7.83 10.31 -1.98
CA ILE A 126 6.37 10.52 -2.04
C ILE A 126 6.00 11.91 -1.52
N SER A 127 6.55 12.30 -0.37
CA SER A 127 6.30 13.59 0.26
C SER A 127 6.74 14.75 -0.64
N PHE A 128 7.94 14.62 -1.23
CA PHE A 128 8.46 15.59 -2.19
C PHE A 128 7.56 15.75 -3.42
N ILE A 129 7.12 14.63 -4.01
CA ILE A 129 6.19 14.65 -5.16
C ILE A 129 4.88 15.36 -4.81
N TYR A 130 4.27 15.05 -3.66
CA TYR A 130 3.01 15.69 -3.28
C TYR A 130 3.15 17.16 -2.93
N MET A 131 4.25 17.58 -2.29
CA MET A 131 4.57 18.99 -2.09
C MET A 131 4.70 19.71 -3.44
N TYR A 132 5.37 19.09 -4.42
CA TYR A 132 5.51 19.65 -5.76
C TYR A 132 4.17 19.79 -6.48
N ILE A 133 3.35 18.73 -6.50
CA ILE A 133 2.00 18.74 -7.10
C ILE A 133 1.15 19.85 -6.48
N THR A 134 1.17 19.97 -5.15
CA THR A 134 0.39 21.00 -4.43
C THR A 134 0.83 22.41 -4.80
N ARG A 135 2.15 22.66 -4.84
CA ARG A 135 2.69 23.96 -5.29
C ARG A 135 2.32 24.27 -6.73
N PHE A 136 2.35 23.26 -7.62
CA PHE A 136 1.98 23.41 -9.02
C PHE A 136 0.50 23.79 -9.18
N ILE A 137 -0.40 23.08 -8.49
CA ILE A 137 -1.84 23.37 -8.52
C ILE A 137 -2.14 24.78 -7.99
N ASN A 138 -1.52 25.16 -6.86
CA ASN A 138 -1.72 26.49 -6.28
C ASN A 138 -1.26 27.61 -7.22
N ARG A 139 -0.19 27.40 -7.99
CA ARG A 139 0.27 28.37 -9.00
C ARG A 139 -0.67 28.48 -10.21
N GLN A 140 -1.29 27.38 -10.64
CA GLN A 140 -2.20 27.37 -11.79
C GLN A 140 -3.64 27.81 -11.46
N GLY A 141 -4.03 27.79 -10.18
CA GLY A 141 -5.40 28.04 -9.72
C GLY A 141 -6.02 29.38 -10.10
N ASN A 142 -5.22 30.37 -10.50
CA ASN A 142 -5.72 31.69 -10.93
C ASN A 142 -6.06 31.79 -12.43
N ILE A 143 -5.61 30.87 -13.29
CA ILE A 143 -5.62 31.11 -14.75
C ILE A 143 -6.53 30.13 -15.54
N GLN A 144 -6.87 28.94 -15.01
CA GLN A 144 -7.64 27.94 -15.79
C GLN A 144 -8.99 27.50 -15.14
N ILE A 145 -10.03 28.25 -15.51
CA ILE A 145 -11.42 27.91 -15.85
C ILE A 145 -12.04 26.63 -15.22
N LEU A 146 -13.06 26.88 -14.37
CA LEU A 146 -14.11 26.03 -13.76
C LEU A 146 -14.25 24.54 -14.15
N ILE A 147 -14.13 24.16 -15.42
CA ILE A 147 -14.28 22.77 -15.88
C ILE A 147 -13.09 21.89 -15.43
N ILE A 148 -11.87 22.45 -15.48
CA ILE A 148 -10.68 21.79 -14.93
C ILE A 148 -10.82 21.64 -13.41
N LYS A 149 -11.45 22.63 -12.75
CA LYS A 149 -11.68 22.66 -11.30
C LYS A 149 -12.52 21.48 -10.80
N GLN A 150 -13.55 21.05 -11.54
CA GLN A 150 -14.33 19.85 -11.16
C GLN A 150 -13.51 18.56 -11.25
N ARG A 151 -12.75 18.36 -12.33
CA ARG A 151 -11.90 17.16 -12.48
C ARG A 151 -10.75 17.17 -11.45
N GLN A 152 -10.16 18.35 -11.22
CA GLN A 152 -9.15 18.57 -10.19
C GLN A 152 -9.70 18.34 -8.78
N SER A 153 -10.95 18.71 -8.48
CA SER A 153 -11.52 18.47 -7.14
C SER A 153 -11.57 16.99 -6.78
N ARG A 154 -11.85 16.12 -7.76
CA ARG A 154 -11.80 14.66 -7.58
C ARG A 154 -10.38 14.18 -7.35
N ASP A 155 -9.43 14.63 -8.19
CA ASP A 155 -8.03 14.23 -8.05
C ASP A 155 -7.44 14.74 -6.70
N LEU A 156 -7.81 15.95 -6.26
CA LEU A 156 -7.45 16.53 -4.96
C LEU A 156 -8.04 15.74 -3.78
N LEU A 157 -9.29 15.28 -3.86
CA LEU A 157 -9.88 14.44 -2.82
C LEU A 157 -9.11 13.11 -2.69
N ILE A 158 -8.73 12.51 -3.83
CA ILE A 158 -7.91 11.29 -3.82
C ILE A 158 -6.50 11.58 -3.27
N ILE A 159 -5.88 12.72 -3.63
CA ILE A 159 -4.58 13.13 -3.06
C ILE A 159 -4.69 13.31 -1.54
N ARG A 160 -5.73 13.98 -1.05
CA ARG A 160 -5.98 14.16 0.40
C ARG A 160 -6.11 12.82 1.11
N ARG A 161 -6.83 11.85 0.53
CA ARG A 161 -6.93 10.49 1.08
C ARG A 161 -5.57 9.80 1.16
N ILE A 162 -4.75 9.89 0.11
CA ILE A 162 -3.41 9.29 0.14
C ILE A 162 -2.51 9.99 1.16
N LEU A 163 -2.54 11.31 1.25
CA LEU A 163 -1.78 12.04 2.27
C LEU A 163 -2.20 11.62 3.69
N ILE A 164 -3.50 11.42 3.94
CA ILE A 164 -3.98 10.88 5.21
C ILE A 164 -3.40 9.48 5.45
N ILE A 165 -3.49 8.58 4.48
CA ILE A 165 -2.94 7.22 4.57
C ILE A 165 -1.42 7.25 4.82
N VAL A 166 -0.66 8.06 4.08
CA VAL A 166 0.80 8.20 4.27
C VAL A 166 1.14 8.75 5.65
N ASN A 167 0.39 9.75 6.14
CA ASN A 167 0.57 10.24 7.51
C ASN A 167 0.21 9.19 8.56
N LEU A 168 -0.83 8.38 8.34
CA LEU A 168 -1.16 7.26 9.21
C LEU A 168 -0.05 6.21 9.22
N LEU A 169 0.52 5.86 8.06
CA LEU A 169 1.67 4.95 7.98
C LEU A 169 2.92 5.53 8.66
N LEU A 170 3.13 6.84 8.60
CA LEU A 170 4.21 7.51 9.34
C LEU A 170 3.99 7.35 10.85
N ILE A 171 2.81 7.71 11.35
CA ILE A 171 2.47 7.62 12.78
C ILE A 171 2.55 6.18 13.28
N LEU A 172 2.06 5.20 12.49
CA LEU A 172 2.13 3.79 12.81
C LEU A 172 3.56 3.23 12.80
N GLY A 173 4.48 3.84 12.04
CA GLY A 173 5.90 3.48 12.01
C GLY A 173 6.72 4.05 13.17
N ILE A 174 6.26 5.14 13.81
CA ILE A 174 6.98 5.80 14.91
C ILE A 174 7.30 4.83 16.06
N PRO A 175 6.37 4.00 16.58
CA PRO A 175 6.69 3.05 17.64
C PRO A 175 7.85 2.11 17.29
N GLY A 176 7.90 1.61 16.06
CA GLY A 176 8.99 0.73 15.60
C GLY A 176 10.34 1.44 15.59
N VAL A 177 10.37 2.70 15.11
CA VAL A 177 11.59 3.53 15.13
C VAL A 177 12.03 3.84 16.56
N VAL A 178 11.10 4.25 17.43
CA VAL A 178 11.38 4.58 18.84
C VAL A 178 11.93 3.37 19.57
N LEU A 179 11.34 2.19 19.39
CA LEU A 179 11.81 0.98 20.04
C LEU A 179 13.16 0.50 19.48
N THR A 180 13.40 0.64 18.18
CA THR A 180 14.72 0.38 17.57
C THR A 180 15.78 1.33 18.15
N PHE A 181 15.44 2.60 18.32
CA PHE A 181 16.34 3.59 18.92
C PHE A 181 16.62 3.30 20.40
N MET A 182 15.58 2.90 21.15
CA MET A 182 15.72 2.43 22.53
C MET A 182 16.63 1.20 22.61
N PHE A 183 16.50 0.25 21.68
CA PHE A 183 17.40 -0.92 21.59
C PHE A 183 18.85 -0.49 21.32
N ILE A 184 19.10 0.45 20.41
CA ILE A 184 20.45 0.95 20.11
C ILE A 184 21.09 1.59 21.37
N ILE A 185 20.30 2.29 22.20
CA ILE A 185 20.81 2.94 23.42
C ILE A 185 21.02 1.92 24.55
N THR A 186 20.06 1.02 24.78
CA THR A 186 20.04 0.14 25.95
C THR A 186 20.78 -1.18 25.73
N GLY A 187 20.91 -1.63 24.48
CA GLY A 187 21.43 -2.94 24.11
C GLY A 187 20.51 -4.12 24.48
N VAL A 188 19.30 -3.86 24.98
CA VAL A 188 18.36 -4.90 25.44
C VAL A 188 17.18 -5.02 24.49
N GLU A 189 17.00 -6.20 23.89
CA GLU A 189 15.89 -6.48 23.00
C GLU A 189 14.64 -6.82 23.81
N HIS A 190 13.59 -6.00 23.70
CA HIS A 190 12.31 -6.29 24.34
C HIS A 190 11.59 -7.42 23.58
N PRO A 191 11.08 -8.46 24.25
CA PRO A 191 10.42 -9.60 23.60
C PRO A 191 9.12 -9.22 22.86
N LEU A 192 8.54 -8.05 23.17
CA LEU A 192 7.34 -7.53 22.50
C LEU A 192 7.66 -6.62 21.30
N LEU A 193 8.92 -6.27 21.09
CA LEU A 193 9.38 -5.34 20.06
C LEU A 193 8.83 -5.74 18.68
N THR A 194 9.05 -6.99 18.33
CA THR A 194 8.73 -7.53 17.02
C THR A 194 7.22 -7.58 16.83
N ARG A 195 6.48 -8.10 17.81
CA ARG A 195 5.00 -8.18 17.76
C ARG A 195 4.34 -6.82 17.61
N ILE A 196 4.79 -5.82 18.38
CA ILE A 196 4.27 -4.45 18.33
C ILE A 196 4.58 -3.79 16.98
N THR A 197 5.73 -4.08 16.37
CA THR A 197 6.12 -3.48 15.09
C THR A 197 5.34 -4.09 13.91
N TYR A 198 5.10 -5.40 13.92
CA TYR A 198 4.45 -6.10 12.80
C TYR A 198 2.93 -5.95 12.74
N PHE A 199 2.26 -5.74 13.88
CA PHE A 199 0.82 -5.57 13.92
C PHE A 199 0.33 -4.34 13.14
N PRO A 200 0.86 -3.11 13.37
CA PRO A 200 0.56 -1.92 12.58
C PRO A 200 0.83 -2.09 11.09
N VAL A 201 1.94 -2.76 10.74
CA VAL A 201 2.29 -3.03 9.33
C VAL A 201 1.23 -3.93 8.69
N SER A 202 0.78 -4.98 9.37
CA SER A 202 -0.25 -5.87 8.85
C SER A 202 -1.60 -5.16 8.67
N VAL A 203 -2.00 -4.35 9.66
CA VAL A 203 -3.26 -3.56 9.59
C VAL A 203 -3.20 -2.53 8.47
N SER A 204 -2.10 -1.79 8.35
CA SER A 204 -1.92 -0.79 7.28
C SER A 204 -1.93 -1.43 5.89
N GLN A 205 -1.33 -2.60 5.70
CA GLN A 205 -1.41 -3.32 4.42
C GLN A 205 -2.83 -3.75 4.07
N MET A 206 -3.62 -4.17 5.06
CA MET A 206 -5.03 -4.52 4.84
C MET A 206 -5.85 -3.28 4.48
N GLU A 207 -5.73 -2.20 5.26
CA GLU A 207 -6.40 -0.92 5.00
C GLU A 207 -6.07 -0.40 3.61
N LEU A 208 -4.79 -0.52 3.22
CA LEU A 208 -4.32 -0.06 1.95
C LEU A 208 -4.84 -0.91 0.78
N SER A 209 -4.86 -2.23 0.92
CA SER A 209 -5.45 -3.11 -0.09
C SER A 209 -6.91 -2.75 -0.35
N VAL A 210 -7.64 -2.44 0.72
CA VAL A 210 -9.02 -1.94 0.67
C VAL A 210 -9.09 -0.55 0.02
N ALA A 211 -8.20 0.37 0.41
CA ALA A 211 -8.15 1.72 -0.15
C ALA A 211 -7.84 1.73 -1.66
N LEU A 212 -6.96 0.84 -2.13
CA LEU A 212 -6.65 0.66 -3.54
C LEU A 212 -7.85 0.12 -4.32
N LEU A 213 -8.57 -0.86 -3.76
CA LEU A 213 -9.80 -1.39 -4.33
C LEU A 213 -10.84 -0.28 -4.56
N PHE A 214 -11.00 0.61 -3.59
CA PHE A 214 -11.95 1.74 -3.68
C PHE A 214 -11.44 2.92 -4.53
N SER A 215 -10.12 3.04 -4.71
CA SER A 215 -9.51 4.12 -5.49
C SER A 215 -9.62 3.91 -7.00
N ILE A 216 -9.82 2.67 -7.46
CA ILE A 216 -9.97 2.33 -8.88
C ILE A 216 -11.47 2.42 -9.26
N PRO A 217 -11.92 3.47 -9.99
CA PRO A 217 -13.33 3.68 -10.30
C PRO A 217 -14.03 2.50 -11.01
N PRO A 218 -13.43 1.82 -12.00
CA PRO A 218 -14.10 0.69 -12.65
C PRO A 218 -14.29 -0.50 -11.69
N LEU A 219 -13.32 -0.78 -10.81
CA LEU A 219 -13.46 -1.85 -9.81
C LEU A 219 -14.55 -1.50 -8.79
N LYS A 220 -14.58 -0.24 -8.34
CA LYS A 220 -15.63 0.24 -7.44
C LYS A 220 -17.02 -0.02 -8.02
N ASN A 221 -17.23 0.28 -9.31
CA ASN A 221 -18.53 0.06 -9.95
C ASN A 221 -18.88 -1.43 -10.07
N ILE A 222 -17.91 -2.30 -10.37
CA ILE A 222 -18.13 -3.75 -10.41
C ILE A 222 -18.51 -4.29 -9.02
N VAL A 223 -17.77 -3.89 -7.97
CA VAL A 223 -18.02 -4.33 -6.59
C VAL A 223 -19.37 -3.82 -6.07
N LEU A 224 -19.70 -2.55 -6.31
CA LEU A 224 -21.02 -2.00 -5.96
C LEU A 224 -22.13 -2.75 -6.68
N ASN A 225 -21.99 -3.02 -7.98
CA ASN A 225 -22.98 -3.79 -8.71
C ASN A 225 -23.16 -5.18 -8.07
N LEU A 226 -22.09 -5.92 -7.80
CA LEU A 226 -22.16 -7.23 -7.14
C LEU A 226 -22.83 -7.20 -5.75
N LEU A 227 -22.58 -6.16 -4.96
CA LEU A 227 -23.22 -5.98 -3.65
C LEU A 227 -24.71 -5.62 -3.78
N THR A 228 -25.08 -4.84 -4.79
CA THR A 228 -26.46 -4.39 -5.01
C THR A 228 -27.32 -5.47 -5.68
N THR A 229 -26.74 -6.38 -6.47
CA THR A 229 -27.47 -7.47 -7.13
C THR A 229 -28.05 -8.51 -6.15
N LYS A 230 -27.67 -8.48 -4.86
CA LYS A 230 -28.27 -9.36 -3.84
C LYS A 230 -29.58 -8.85 -3.23
N THR A 231 -30.00 -7.62 -3.49
CA THR A 231 -31.37 -7.17 -3.18
C THR A 231 -32.27 -7.42 -4.39
N VAL A 232 -32.54 -8.69 -4.69
CA VAL A 232 -33.70 -9.06 -5.50
C VAL A 232 -34.92 -8.74 -4.63
N THR A 233 -35.48 -7.56 -4.80
CA THR A 233 -36.86 -7.32 -4.36
C THR A 233 -37.71 -8.36 -5.08
N PRO A 234 -38.50 -9.18 -4.37
CA PRO A 234 -39.43 -10.07 -5.02
C PRO A 234 -40.33 -9.20 -5.89
N VAL A 235 -40.30 -9.47 -7.19
CA VAL A 235 -41.25 -8.93 -8.15
C VAL A 235 -42.60 -9.48 -7.72
N ASN A 236 -43.29 -8.73 -6.86
CA ASN A 236 -44.72 -8.86 -6.71
C ASN A 236 -45.30 -8.50 -8.08
N GLN A 237 -45.48 -9.54 -8.90
CA GLN A 237 -46.33 -9.52 -10.07
C GLN A 237 -47.72 -9.12 -9.60
N VAL A 238 -48.00 -7.82 -9.54
CA VAL A 238 -49.38 -7.34 -9.60
C VAL A 238 -49.81 -7.49 -11.05
N VAL A 239 -50.23 -8.70 -11.37
CA VAL A 239 -51.13 -8.98 -12.48
C VAL A 239 -52.45 -8.27 -12.15
N ARG A 240 -52.60 -7.05 -12.65
CA ARG A 240 -53.89 -6.41 -12.98
C ARG A 240 -53.59 -5.66 -14.28
N GLY A 241 -53.93 -6.17 -15.46
CA GLY A 241 -55.26 -6.66 -15.83
C GLY A 241 -56.14 -5.47 -16.19
N THR A 242 -56.79 -5.57 -17.36
CA THR A 242 -57.76 -4.65 -18.01
C THR A 242 -57.14 -3.45 -18.75
N VAL A 243 -56.93 -3.49 -20.07
CA VAL A 243 -57.91 -3.41 -21.18
C VAL A 243 -58.55 -2.02 -21.27
N GLN A 244 -58.33 -1.32 -22.39
CA GLN A 244 -59.22 -0.47 -23.22
C GLN A 244 -58.30 0.38 -24.14
N MET A 245 -58.09 0.04 -25.42
CA MET A 245 -58.95 0.15 -26.61
C MET A 245 -59.41 1.59 -26.94
N LYS A 246 -59.23 1.97 -28.23
CA LYS A 246 -59.82 3.10 -28.98
C LYS A 246 -59.16 4.49 -28.74
N THR A 247 -58.84 5.32 -29.74
CA THR A 247 -59.51 5.57 -31.03
C THR A 247 -58.54 6.16 -32.06
N ILE A 248 -58.67 5.69 -33.31
CA ILE A 248 -58.11 6.28 -34.52
C ILE A 248 -58.88 7.55 -34.84
N THR A 249 -58.19 8.69 -35.03
CA THR A 249 -58.78 9.84 -35.73
C THR A 249 -57.80 10.35 -36.77
N ARG A 250 -58.20 10.17 -38.03
CA ARG A 250 -57.66 10.85 -39.21
C ARG A 250 -57.98 12.33 -39.13
N THR A 251 -57.02 13.17 -39.48
CA THR A 251 -57.20 14.37 -40.32
C THR A 251 -55.88 14.64 -41.02
#